data_AF-A0A1H8S3N5-F1
#
_entry.id   AF-A0A1H8S3N5-F1
#
_cell.length_a   1.000
_cell.length_b   1.000
_cell.length_c   1.000
_cell.angle_alpha   90.00
_cell.angle_beta   90.00
_cell.angle_gamma   90.00
#
_symmetry.space_group_name_H-M   'P 1'
#
loop_
_entity.id
_entity.type
_entity.pdbx_description
1 polymer ?
#
loop_
_entity_poly.entity_id
_entity_poly.type
_entity_poly.pdbx_seq_one_letter_code
_entity_poly.pdbx_strand_id
1 'polypeptide(L)'
;MPSLRAHVFRVPADGPDDVSRVEALFADRIDAGNVVAVLGKTEGNGCVNDFTRGYATQSFERLFGEHNVEGVSIIMSGGTEGALSPHWTVFAREQVNEPGEGALAIGVARTPALPPEHLGRREQVRMVAAAVTAAIRDAGIEDVADVHFVQIKCPLLTSQRITDAEAAGKTTATRDTLKSMALSRGASALGVAVALGELEIDAILDSDICSRFDLYSRCASASAGVELLDHEIIVLGMSAKWSGPLAIDHAVMQDAIDTRSVRAAWDRLPADGKLAAVLAKAEPDHRVRSAEDAIPC
;
A
#
# COMPACT_ATOMS: atom_id res chain seq x y z
N MET A 1 -10.17 28.01 -8.97
CA MET A 1 -9.63 27.73 -7.62
C MET A 1 -8.32 26.99 -7.82
N PRO A 2 -7.28 27.22 -7.01
CA PRO A 2 -6.05 26.43 -7.09
C PRO A 2 -6.35 24.95 -6.86
N SER A 3 -5.63 24.08 -7.55
CA SER A 3 -5.72 22.62 -7.45
C SER A 3 -4.46 22.04 -6.80
N LEU A 4 -4.48 20.74 -6.53
CA LEU A 4 -3.29 19.95 -6.26
C LEU A 4 -2.79 19.27 -7.53
N ARG A 5 -1.48 19.08 -7.65
CA ARG A 5 -0.85 18.32 -8.73
C ARG A 5 0.00 17.20 -8.15
N ALA A 6 -0.22 15.98 -8.64
CA ALA A 6 0.55 14.81 -8.27
C ALA A 6 1.83 14.69 -9.09
N HIS A 7 2.91 14.27 -8.43
CA HIS A 7 4.15 13.85 -9.05
C HIS A 7 4.50 12.43 -8.59
N VAL A 8 4.85 11.57 -9.55
CA VAL A 8 5.22 10.17 -9.29
C VAL A 8 6.52 9.86 -10.00
N PHE A 9 7.53 9.46 -9.22
CA PHE A 9 8.85 9.10 -9.75
C PHE A 9 9.16 7.66 -9.41
N ARG A 10 9.45 6.83 -10.42
CA ARG A 10 9.99 5.49 -10.22
C ARG A 10 11.50 5.52 -10.37
N VAL A 11 12.21 5.27 -9.28
CA VAL A 11 13.66 5.40 -9.17
C VAL A 11 14.26 4.03 -8.86
N PRO A 12 15.19 3.50 -9.69
CA PRO A 12 15.88 2.25 -9.37
C PRO A 12 16.77 2.42 -8.14
N ALA A 13 16.98 1.35 -7.39
CA ALA A 13 17.83 1.32 -6.21
C ALA A 13 18.92 0.26 -6.38
N ASP A 14 20.16 0.64 -6.06
CA ASP A 14 21.31 -0.29 -6.10
C ASP A 14 21.52 -1.04 -4.76
N GLY A 15 20.72 -0.71 -3.75
CA GLY A 15 20.68 -1.37 -2.43
C GLY A 15 19.54 -0.82 -1.56
N PRO A 16 19.26 -1.40 -0.38
CA PRO A 16 18.17 -0.96 0.48
C PRO A 16 18.37 0.46 1.04
N ASP A 17 19.61 0.91 1.20
CA ASP A 17 19.99 2.22 1.69
C ASP A 17 20.29 3.25 0.59
N ASP A 18 20.19 2.85 -0.68
CA ASP A 18 20.44 3.75 -1.79
C ASP A 18 19.28 4.73 -1.99
N VAL A 19 19.42 5.91 -1.37
CA VAL A 19 18.50 7.04 -1.55
C VAL A 19 19.07 8.12 -2.49
N SER A 20 20.26 7.88 -3.06
CA SER A 20 21.04 8.90 -3.79
C SER A 20 20.28 9.49 -4.99
N ARG A 21 19.58 8.63 -5.73
CA ARG A 21 18.80 9.03 -6.91
C ARG A 21 17.49 9.72 -6.54
N VAL A 22 16.97 9.48 -5.34
CA VAL A 22 15.81 10.23 -4.82
C VAL A 22 16.26 11.61 -4.35
N GLU A 23 17.37 11.69 -3.61
CA GLU A 23 17.99 12.96 -3.22
C GLU A 23 18.28 13.84 -4.44
N ALA A 24 18.76 13.24 -5.54
CA ALA A 24 18.97 13.95 -6.80
C ALA A 24 17.70 14.58 -7.40
N LEU A 25 16.50 14.03 -7.14
CA LEU A 25 15.23 14.64 -7.57
C LEU A 25 14.97 15.98 -6.87
N PHE A 26 15.51 16.18 -5.67
CA PHE A 26 15.29 17.39 -4.88
C PHE A 26 16.05 18.60 -5.44
N ALA A 27 17.03 18.38 -6.31
CA ALA A 27 17.80 19.47 -6.92
C ALA A 27 17.00 20.22 -7.99
N ASP A 28 16.18 19.53 -8.78
CA ASP A 28 15.55 20.13 -9.97
C ASP A 28 14.15 19.60 -10.33
N ARG A 29 13.65 18.52 -9.72
CA ARG A 29 12.37 17.89 -10.11
C ARG A 29 11.23 18.17 -9.14
N ILE A 30 11.50 18.16 -7.84
CA ILE A 30 10.46 18.28 -6.82
C ILE A 30 11.06 18.83 -5.52
N ASP A 31 10.31 19.64 -4.79
CA ASP A 31 10.69 20.02 -3.43
C ASP A 31 10.57 18.80 -2.50
N ALA A 32 11.58 18.53 -1.67
CA ALA A 32 11.53 17.47 -0.67
C ALA A 32 10.32 17.62 0.26
N GLY A 33 9.93 18.86 0.61
CA GLY A 33 8.77 19.17 1.44
C GLY A 33 7.42 18.83 0.80
N ASN A 34 7.38 18.59 -0.51
CA ASN A 34 6.17 18.17 -1.22
C ASN A 34 6.03 16.63 -1.26
N VAL A 35 7.03 15.87 -0.83
CA VAL A 35 6.95 14.40 -0.78
C VAL A 35 6.03 13.99 0.35
N VAL A 36 5.03 13.16 0.04
CA VAL A 36 4.06 12.66 1.01
C VAL A 36 4.18 11.16 1.27
N ALA A 37 4.72 10.41 0.31
CA ALA A 37 4.96 8.99 0.50
C ALA A 37 6.08 8.42 -0.37
N VAL A 38 6.66 7.31 0.07
CA VAL A 38 7.56 6.45 -0.69
C VAL A 38 7.08 5.01 -0.59
N LEU A 39 6.83 4.36 -1.73
CA LEU A 39 6.57 2.93 -1.81
C LEU A 39 7.79 2.22 -2.41
N GLY A 40 8.44 1.37 -1.62
CA GLY A 40 9.66 0.69 -2.01
C GLY A 40 9.53 -0.81 -2.22
N LYS A 41 10.35 -1.33 -3.13
CA LYS A 41 10.66 -2.75 -3.27
C LYS A 41 12.11 -2.98 -2.83
N THR A 42 12.29 -3.60 -1.66
CA THR A 42 13.61 -3.93 -1.09
C THR A 42 13.97 -5.39 -1.35
N GLU A 43 15.26 -5.69 -1.49
CA GLU A 43 15.75 -6.99 -1.98
C GLU A 43 15.83 -8.12 -0.94
N GLY A 44 15.37 -7.89 0.29
CA GLY A 44 15.25 -8.95 1.29
C GLY A 44 14.17 -9.97 0.95
N ASN A 45 13.97 -10.97 1.80
CA ASN A 45 13.07 -12.10 1.51
C ASN A 45 11.57 -11.81 1.61
N GLY A 46 11.15 -10.58 1.95
CA GLY A 46 9.74 -10.21 2.05
C GLY A 46 8.96 -10.86 3.21
N CYS A 47 9.62 -11.66 4.06
CA CYS A 47 9.03 -12.42 5.17
C CYS A 47 9.37 -11.79 6.53
N VAL A 48 9.25 -12.55 7.63
CA VAL A 48 9.34 -12.03 9.01
C VAL A 48 10.70 -11.39 9.32
N ASN A 49 11.80 -12.06 8.97
CA ASN A 49 13.17 -11.67 9.31
C ASN A 49 13.88 -10.86 8.21
N ASP A 50 13.11 -10.14 7.40
CA ASP A 50 13.66 -9.24 6.40
C ASP A 50 13.81 -7.83 6.98
N PHE A 51 15.07 -7.49 7.23
CA PHE A 51 15.50 -6.23 7.80
C PHE A 51 15.86 -5.18 6.73
N THR A 52 15.82 -5.53 5.44
CA THR A 52 16.09 -4.57 4.35
C THR A 52 15.04 -3.47 4.34
N ARG A 53 13.81 -3.78 4.74
CA ARG A 53 12.72 -2.81 4.86
C ARG A 53 12.97 -1.75 5.94
N GLY A 54 13.39 -2.20 7.13
CA GLY A 54 13.77 -1.30 8.23
C GLY A 54 15.00 -0.48 7.89
N TYR A 55 15.99 -1.09 7.21
CA TYR A 55 17.19 -0.38 6.77
C TYR A 55 16.86 0.71 5.74
N ALA A 56 16.04 0.40 4.72
CA ALA A 56 15.57 1.39 3.76
C ALA A 56 14.76 2.51 4.43
N THR A 57 13.89 2.16 5.37
CA THR A 57 13.10 3.13 6.14
C THR A 57 14.01 4.11 6.88
N GLN A 58 15.00 3.60 7.63
CA GLN A 58 15.98 4.44 8.32
C GLN A 58 16.76 5.35 7.36
N SER A 59 17.14 4.86 6.17
CA SER A 59 17.85 5.66 5.18
C SER A 59 17.00 6.81 4.64
N PHE A 60 15.70 6.57 4.41
CA PHE A 60 14.75 7.63 4.03
C PHE A 60 14.46 8.60 5.18
N GLU A 61 14.29 8.10 6.42
CA GLU A 61 14.12 8.96 7.60
C GLU A 61 15.32 9.90 7.79
N ARG A 62 16.54 9.40 7.57
CA ARG A 62 17.75 10.24 7.59
C ARG A 62 17.71 11.29 6.48
N LEU A 63 17.43 10.89 5.24
CA LEU A 63 17.36 11.83 4.10
C LEU A 63 16.32 12.92 4.36
N PHE A 64 15.09 12.56 4.76
CA PHE A 64 14.05 13.55 5.05
C PHE A 64 14.42 14.43 6.25
N GLY A 65 15.08 13.88 7.26
CA GLY A 65 15.62 14.64 8.39
C GLY A 65 16.64 15.70 7.97
N GLU A 66 17.54 15.39 7.03
CA GLU A 66 18.50 16.34 6.45
C GLU A 66 17.81 17.50 5.71
N HIS A 67 16.61 17.25 5.17
CA HIS A 67 15.76 18.24 4.51
C HIS A 67 14.69 18.89 5.42
N ASN A 68 14.67 18.57 6.72
CA ASN A 68 13.65 19.01 7.69
C ASN A 68 12.21 18.66 7.26
N VAL A 69 12.04 17.50 6.63
CA VAL A 69 10.74 16.95 6.22
C VAL A 69 10.30 15.89 7.21
N GLU A 70 9.07 15.98 7.69
CA GLU A 70 8.47 15.04 8.63
C GLU A 70 7.16 14.46 8.07
N GLY A 71 6.71 13.33 8.63
CA GLY A 71 5.36 12.80 8.34
C GLY A 71 5.20 12.11 6.98
N VAL A 72 6.28 11.89 6.23
CA VAL A 72 6.25 11.08 5.00
C VAL A 72 5.88 9.64 5.33
N SER A 73 4.94 9.05 4.58
CA SER A 73 4.64 7.62 4.69
C SER A 73 5.70 6.80 3.93
N ILE A 74 6.45 5.94 4.61
CA ILE A 74 7.55 5.14 4.07
C ILE A 74 7.16 3.66 4.11
N ILE A 75 6.63 3.17 2.97
CA ILE A 75 6.11 1.81 2.84
C ILE A 75 7.11 0.94 2.09
N MET A 76 7.89 0.16 2.83
CA MET A 76 8.86 -0.79 2.26
C MET A 76 8.28 -2.20 2.14
N SER A 77 8.20 -2.74 0.94
CA SER A 77 7.77 -4.11 0.67
C SER A 77 8.95 -4.93 0.19
N GLY A 78 9.43 -5.84 1.05
CA GLY A 78 10.51 -6.75 0.68
C GLY A 78 10.09 -7.81 -0.34
N GLY A 79 11.06 -8.59 -0.81
CA GLY A 79 10.87 -9.63 -1.82
C GLY A 79 10.95 -9.05 -3.22
N THR A 80 12.11 -9.25 -3.87
CA THR A 80 12.33 -8.93 -5.28
C THR A 80 12.78 -10.17 -6.04
N GLU A 81 12.04 -11.26 -5.87
CA GLU A 81 12.32 -12.53 -6.52
C GLU A 81 12.14 -12.45 -8.05
N GLY A 82 12.75 -13.41 -8.75
CA GLY A 82 12.66 -13.53 -10.20
C GLY A 82 13.29 -12.33 -10.91
N ALA A 83 12.48 -11.61 -11.68
CA ALA A 83 12.91 -10.44 -12.46
C ALA A 83 12.47 -9.10 -11.84
N LEU A 84 11.93 -9.10 -10.62
CA LEU A 84 11.52 -7.87 -9.96
C LEU A 84 12.78 -7.07 -9.56
N SER A 85 12.85 -5.81 -9.98
CA SER A 85 14.01 -4.94 -9.71
C SER A 85 13.73 -4.07 -8.47
N PRO A 86 14.69 -3.97 -7.53
CA PRO A 86 14.60 -3.03 -6.41
C PRO A 86 14.44 -1.59 -6.89
N HIS A 87 13.48 -0.87 -6.30
CA HIS A 87 13.15 0.50 -6.70
C HIS A 87 12.29 1.22 -5.65
N TRP A 88 12.25 2.54 -5.78
CA TRP A 88 11.39 3.45 -5.03
C TRP A 88 10.36 4.09 -5.96
N THR A 89 9.11 4.11 -5.54
CA THR A 89 8.07 4.97 -6.14
C THR A 89 7.83 6.12 -5.18
N VAL A 90 8.29 7.31 -5.55
CA VAL A 90 8.17 8.53 -4.75
C VAL A 90 6.92 9.27 -5.18
N PHE A 91 6.07 9.59 -4.20
CA PHE A 91 4.81 10.30 -4.37
C PHE A 91 4.93 11.68 -3.73
N ALA A 92 4.70 12.72 -4.53
CA ALA A 92 4.68 14.10 -4.07
C ALA A 92 3.45 14.82 -4.58
N ARG A 93 3.04 15.87 -3.88
CA ARG A 93 1.95 16.75 -4.29
C ARG A 93 2.28 18.21 -4.05
N GLU A 94 1.92 19.06 -4.99
CA GLU A 94 2.12 20.52 -4.88
C GLU A 94 0.79 21.26 -5.14
N GLN A 95 0.63 22.43 -4.54
CA GLN A 95 -0.47 23.33 -4.87
C GLN A 95 -0.10 24.17 -6.10
N VAL A 96 -0.99 24.22 -7.09
CA VAL A 96 -0.78 24.97 -8.34
C VAL A 96 -1.92 25.96 -8.58
N ASN A 97 -1.60 27.06 -9.29
CA ASN A 97 -2.56 28.11 -9.64
C ASN A 97 -3.32 27.79 -10.94
N GLU A 98 -3.85 26.58 -11.03
CA GLU A 98 -4.65 26.07 -12.14
C GLU A 98 -5.97 25.48 -11.62
N PRO A 99 -7.05 25.46 -12.42
CA PRO A 99 -8.26 24.76 -12.02
C PRO A 99 -8.03 23.25 -11.98
N GLY A 100 -8.72 22.56 -11.08
CA GLY A 100 -8.78 21.09 -11.11
C GLY A 100 -9.57 20.61 -12.33
N GLU A 101 -9.11 19.52 -12.92
CA GLU A 101 -9.62 18.97 -14.19
C GLU A 101 -9.91 17.46 -14.12
N GLY A 102 -9.64 16.83 -12.97
CA GLY A 102 -9.74 15.37 -12.83
C GLY A 102 -8.39 14.73 -13.12
N ALA A 103 -7.57 14.56 -12.08
CA ALA A 103 -6.25 13.94 -12.20
C ALA A 103 -5.98 13.01 -11.02
N LEU A 104 -4.85 12.32 -11.06
CA LEU A 104 -4.35 11.48 -9.97
C LEU A 104 -4.31 12.28 -8.67
N ALA A 105 -5.03 11.77 -7.68
CA ALA A 105 -5.08 12.27 -6.32
C ALA A 105 -4.31 11.34 -5.38
N ILE A 106 -3.60 11.93 -4.44
CA ILE A 106 -2.78 11.21 -3.44
C ILE A 106 -3.19 11.70 -2.06
N GLY A 107 -3.59 10.77 -1.21
CA GLY A 107 -3.83 11.02 0.20
C GLY A 107 -3.11 10.03 1.09
N VAL A 108 -2.71 10.48 2.27
CA VAL A 108 -1.97 9.66 3.24
C VAL A 108 -2.60 9.73 4.63
N ALA A 109 -2.44 8.65 5.39
CA ALA A 109 -2.83 8.62 6.80
C ALA A 109 -1.98 7.61 7.57
N ARG A 110 -1.89 7.81 8.89
CA ARG A 110 -1.22 6.91 9.83
C ARG A 110 -2.14 6.57 10.98
N THR A 111 -2.16 5.31 11.42
CA THR A 111 -2.90 4.92 12.62
C THR A 111 -2.04 5.13 13.88
N PRO A 112 -2.62 5.11 15.08
CA PRO A 112 -1.86 4.80 16.29
C PRO A 112 -1.24 3.40 16.22
N ALA A 113 -0.32 3.10 17.14
CA ALA A 113 0.21 1.75 17.30
C ALA A 113 -0.92 0.75 17.61
N LEU A 114 -0.90 -0.39 16.93
CA LEU A 114 -1.85 -1.49 17.10
C LEU A 114 -1.40 -2.39 18.25
N PRO A 115 -2.22 -2.59 19.29
CA PRO A 115 -1.95 -3.60 20.32
C PRO A 115 -1.81 -5.01 19.70
N PRO A 116 -0.82 -5.83 20.12
CA PRO A 116 -0.61 -7.17 19.55
C PRO A 116 -1.84 -8.08 19.57
N GLU A 117 -2.70 -7.95 20.59
CA GLU A 117 -3.95 -8.70 20.72
C GLU A 117 -5.03 -8.30 19.72
N HIS A 118 -4.92 -7.12 19.08
CA HIS A 118 -5.87 -6.66 18.06
C HIS A 118 -5.45 -7.05 16.64
N LEU A 119 -4.21 -7.49 16.46
CA LEU A 119 -3.70 -7.91 15.15
C LEU A 119 -4.46 -9.13 14.63
N GLY A 120 -4.96 -9.03 13.40
CA GLY A 120 -5.75 -10.07 12.76
C GLY A 120 -7.17 -10.18 13.29
N ARG A 121 -7.68 -9.15 13.99
CA ARG A 121 -9.04 -9.09 14.54
C ARG A 121 -9.78 -7.85 14.05
N ARG A 122 -11.09 -7.78 14.32
CA ARG A 122 -11.95 -6.66 13.87
C ARG A 122 -11.51 -5.29 14.39
N GLU A 123 -10.80 -5.22 15.50
CA GLU A 123 -10.22 -3.97 15.99
C GLU A 123 -9.21 -3.39 14.98
N GLN A 124 -8.37 -4.23 14.36
CA GLN A 124 -7.48 -3.80 13.29
C GLN A 124 -8.28 -3.37 12.05
N VAL A 125 -9.35 -4.09 11.69
CA VAL A 125 -10.25 -3.73 10.57
C VAL A 125 -10.83 -2.33 10.77
N ARG A 126 -11.40 -2.03 11.95
CA ARG A 126 -11.97 -0.72 12.29
C ARG A 126 -10.92 0.39 12.28
N MET A 127 -9.75 0.13 12.84
CA MET A 127 -8.65 1.09 12.90
C MET A 127 -8.18 1.48 11.49
N VAL A 128 -8.01 0.48 10.61
CA VAL A 128 -7.60 0.72 9.22
C VAL A 128 -8.71 1.42 8.44
N ALA A 129 -9.98 1.01 8.59
CA ALA A 129 -11.09 1.66 7.90
C ALA A 129 -11.20 3.16 8.19
N ALA A 130 -11.00 3.55 9.46
CA ALA A 130 -10.98 4.94 9.86
C ALA A 130 -9.83 5.72 9.21
N ALA A 131 -8.64 5.13 9.15
CA ALA A 131 -7.47 5.77 8.55
C ALA A 131 -7.54 5.83 7.01
N VAL A 132 -8.11 4.82 6.35
CA VAL A 132 -8.41 4.88 4.90
C VAL A 132 -9.39 6.01 4.61
N THR A 133 -10.46 6.14 5.40
CA THR A 133 -11.41 7.26 5.28
C THR A 133 -10.73 8.62 5.45
N ALA A 134 -9.77 8.72 6.39
CA ALA A 134 -8.96 9.92 6.56
C ALA A 134 -8.06 10.21 5.35
N ALA A 135 -7.42 9.19 4.78
CA ALA A 135 -6.59 9.32 3.58
C ALA A 135 -7.41 9.69 2.33
N ILE A 136 -8.62 9.15 2.15
CA ILE A 136 -9.55 9.55 1.08
C ILE A 136 -9.89 11.05 1.20
N ARG A 137 -10.19 11.51 2.42
CA ARG A 137 -10.45 12.93 2.69
C ARG A 137 -9.22 13.79 2.43
N ASP A 138 -8.03 13.36 2.86
CA ASP A 138 -6.76 14.04 2.60
C ASP A 138 -6.45 14.12 1.10
N ALA A 139 -6.79 13.10 0.32
CA ALA A 139 -6.72 13.13 -1.15
C ALA A 139 -7.75 14.07 -1.79
N GLY A 140 -8.78 14.52 -1.07
CA GLY A 140 -9.87 15.30 -1.63
C GLY A 140 -10.71 14.53 -2.66
N ILE A 141 -10.80 13.20 -2.50
CA ILE A 141 -11.67 12.34 -3.31
C ILE A 141 -13.08 12.37 -2.68
N GLU A 142 -14.09 12.67 -3.51
CA GLU A 142 -15.48 12.86 -3.03
C GLU A 142 -16.33 11.60 -3.19
N ASP A 143 -16.13 10.83 -4.26
CA ASP A 143 -16.76 9.52 -4.49
C ASP A 143 -15.74 8.40 -4.23
N VAL A 144 -16.10 7.44 -3.40
CA VAL A 144 -15.24 6.27 -3.12
C VAL A 144 -15.01 5.41 -4.36
N ALA A 145 -15.88 5.50 -5.37
CA ALA A 145 -15.70 4.84 -6.67
C ALA A 145 -14.49 5.37 -7.45
N ASP A 146 -14.03 6.58 -7.14
CA ASP A 146 -12.82 7.18 -7.74
C ASP A 146 -11.52 6.73 -7.03
N VAL A 147 -11.60 5.87 -6.01
CA VAL A 147 -10.43 5.24 -5.39
C VAL A 147 -10.01 4.04 -6.23
N HIS A 148 -8.75 4.00 -6.65
CA HIS A 148 -8.22 2.93 -7.50
C HIS A 148 -7.18 2.05 -6.82
N PHE A 149 -6.50 2.56 -5.78
CA PHE A 149 -5.50 1.77 -5.05
C PHE A 149 -5.33 2.27 -3.62
N VAL A 150 -5.31 1.35 -2.66
CA VAL A 150 -5.06 1.64 -1.25
C VAL A 150 -3.90 0.78 -0.75
N GLN A 151 -2.71 1.38 -0.71
CA GLN A 151 -1.52 0.74 -0.16
C GLN A 151 -1.51 0.85 1.36
N ILE A 152 -1.19 -0.25 2.03
CA ILE A 152 -1.08 -0.29 3.49
C ILE A 152 0.21 -0.98 3.86
N LYS A 153 0.96 -0.34 4.75
CA LYS A 153 1.98 -1.00 5.54
C LYS A 153 1.37 -1.36 6.89
N CYS A 154 1.44 -2.63 7.29
CA CYS A 154 0.84 -3.13 8.53
C CYS A 154 1.88 -3.88 9.38
N PRO A 155 1.64 -4.04 10.70
CA PRO A 155 2.60 -4.66 11.60
C PRO A 155 2.52 -6.19 11.52
N LEU A 156 3.43 -6.88 12.21
CA LEU A 156 3.39 -8.33 12.43
C LEU A 156 3.70 -8.69 13.88
N LEU A 157 3.45 -9.94 14.26
CA LEU A 157 3.83 -10.48 15.56
C LEU A 157 5.23 -11.09 15.50
N THR A 158 6.05 -10.76 16.49
CA THR A 158 7.30 -11.47 16.78
C THR A 158 7.11 -12.34 18.02
N SER A 159 8.00 -13.30 18.25
CA SER A 159 7.97 -14.13 19.47
C SER A 159 7.97 -13.29 20.74
N GLN A 160 8.71 -12.17 20.75
CA GLN A 160 8.73 -11.23 21.86
C GLN A 160 7.35 -10.57 22.06
N ARG A 161 6.78 -9.99 21.00
CA ARG A 161 5.45 -9.33 21.07
C ARG A 161 4.35 -10.28 21.54
N ILE A 162 4.41 -11.56 21.15
CA ILE A 162 3.49 -12.60 21.63
C ILE A 162 3.69 -12.85 23.13
N THR A 163 4.94 -13.03 23.55
CA THR A 163 5.27 -13.34 24.96
C THR A 163 4.89 -12.17 25.88
N ASP A 164 5.10 -10.93 25.45
CA ASP A 164 4.73 -9.73 26.19
C ASP A 164 3.20 -9.62 26.36
N ALA A 165 2.44 -9.90 25.30
CA ALA A 165 0.99 -9.93 25.36
C ALA A 165 0.48 -11.01 26.33
N GLU A 166 1.08 -12.21 26.30
CA GLU A 166 0.75 -13.32 27.21
C GLU A 166 1.08 -12.99 28.67
N ALA A 167 2.24 -12.37 28.92
CA ALA A 167 2.63 -11.89 30.24
C ALA A 167 1.66 -10.83 30.79
N ALA A 168 1.03 -10.05 29.91
CA ALA A 168 -0.03 -9.11 30.25
C ALA A 168 -1.44 -9.75 30.33
N GLY A 169 -1.55 -11.07 30.24
CA GLY A 169 -2.83 -11.79 30.30
C GLY A 169 -3.70 -11.64 29.05
N LYS A 170 -3.11 -11.26 27.91
CA LYS A 170 -3.78 -11.10 26.62
C LYS A 170 -3.53 -12.32 25.72
N THR A 171 -4.33 -12.43 24.66
CA THR A 171 -4.16 -13.44 23.62
C THR A 171 -4.00 -12.79 22.26
N THR A 172 -3.05 -13.28 21.47
CA THR A 172 -2.90 -12.92 20.06
C THR A 172 -3.72 -13.86 19.17
N ALA A 173 -4.03 -13.43 17.93
CA ALA A 173 -4.76 -14.27 16.98
C ALA A 173 -3.98 -15.52 16.52
N THR A 174 -2.65 -15.52 16.69
CA THR A 174 -1.78 -16.66 16.41
C THR A 174 -0.47 -16.56 17.20
N ARG A 175 0.19 -17.71 17.38
CA ARG A 175 1.58 -17.80 17.87
C ARG A 175 2.61 -17.98 16.74
N ASP A 176 2.15 -18.15 15.50
CA ASP A 176 3.01 -18.26 14.31
C ASP A 176 3.26 -16.86 13.72
N THR A 177 4.53 -16.45 13.71
CA THR A 177 4.96 -15.12 13.27
C THR A 177 4.72 -14.91 11.77
N LEU A 178 4.90 -15.93 10.93
CA LEU A 178 4.63 -15.84 9.49
C LEU A 178 3.13 -15.77 9.22
N LYS A 179 2.32 -16.59 9.90
CA LYS A 179 0.85 -16.52 9.81
C LYS A 179 0.32 -15.17 10.29
N SER A 180 0.96 -14.54 11.27
CA SER A 180 0.57 -13.20 11.73
C SER A 180 0.68 -12.14 10.62
N MET A 181 1.65 -12.27 9.70
CA MET A 181 1.74 -11.38 8.55
C MET A 181 0.52 -11.50 7.65
N ALA A 182 0.03 -12.73 7.41
CA ALA A 182 -1.19 -12.95 6.62
C ALA A 182 -2.42 -12.37 7.31
N LEU A 183 -2.59 -12.63 8.61
CA LEU A 183 -3.70 -12.10 9.40
C LEU A 183 -3.74 -10.57 9.43
N SER A 184 -2.58 -9.94 9.62
CA SER A 184 -2.44 -8.49 9.58
C SER A 184 -2.81 -7.92 8.21
N ARG A 185 -2.28 -8.50 7.11
CA ARG A 185 -2.65 -8.10 5.74
C ARG A 185 -4.14 -8.27 5.46
N GLY A 186 -4.72 -9.39 5.87
CA GLY A 186 -6.13 -9.70 5.69
C GLY A 186 -7.04 -8.72 6.43
N ALA A 187 -6.78 -8.49 7.72
CA ALA A 187 -7.53 -7.51 8.50
C ALA A 187 -7.39 -6.09 7.95
N SER A 188 -6.19 -5.67 7.52
CA SER A 188 -5.99 -4.38 6.86
C SER A 188 -6.76 -4.28 5.53
N ALA A 189 -6.74 -5.31 4.69
CA ALA A 189 -7.48 -5.31 3.43
C ALA A 189 -9.00 -5.25 3.64
N LEU A 190 -9.53 -5.94 4.65
CA LEU A 190 -10.94 -5.82 5.04
C LEU A 190 -11.28 -4.43 5.58
N GLY A 191 -10.32 -3.75 6.24
CA GLY A 191 -10.47 -2.36 6.64
C GLY A 191 -10.67 -1.42 5.45
N VAL A 192 -9.97 -1.66 4.33
CA VAL A 192 -10.22 -0.94 3.07
C VAL A 192 -11.62 -1.22 2.55
N ALA A 193 -12.02 -2.51 2.51
CA ALA A 193 -13.34 -2.90 2.03
C ALA A 193 -14.46 -2.19 2.79
N VAL A 194 -14.32 -2.07 4.12
CA VAL A 194 -15.25 -1.32 4.97
C VAL A 194 -15.22 0.18 4.65
N ALA A 195 -14.04 0.78 4.49
CA ALA A 195 -13.94 2.21 4.19
C ALA A 195 -14.50 2.60 2.81
N LEU A 196 -14.44 1.68 1.84
CA LEU A 196 -14.98 1.87 0.49
C LEU A 196 -16.45 1.44 0.35
N GLY A 197 -17.08 0.97 1.43
CA GLY A 197 -18.46 0.48 1.40
C GLY A 197 -18.64 -0.84 0.62
N GLU A 198 -17.56 -1.58 0.36
CA GLU A 198 -17.61 -2.90 -0.27
C GLU A 198 -18.12 -3.97 0.71
N LEU A 199 -17.88 -3.79 2.00
CA LEU A 199 -18.29 -4.69 3.08
C LEU A 199 -18.77 -3.90 4.31
N GLU A 200 -19.70 -4.50 5.06
CA GLU A 200 -20.16 -3.95 6.35
C GLU A 200 -19.34 -4.51 7.51
N ILE A 201 -18.89 -3.63 8.42
CA ILE A 201 -18.04 -4.03 9.55
C ILE A 201 -18.69 -5.07 10.47
N ASP A 202 -20.00 -4.99 10.65
CA ASP A 202 -20.74 -5.88 11.54
C ASP A 202 -21.00 -7.26 10.90
N ALA A 203 -20.76 -7.41 9.59
CA ALA A 203 -20.84 -8.68 8.87
C ALA A 203 -19.52 -9.47 8.89
N ILE A 204 -18.44 -8.88 9.41
CA ILE A 204 -17.13 -9.51 9.52
C ILE A 204 -17.00 -10.07 10.94
N LEU A 205 -16.64 -11.35 11.06
CA LEU A 205 -16.23 -11.98 12.31
C LEU A 205 -14.70 -12.11 12.36
N ASP A 206 -14.11 -12.16 13.55
CA ASP A 206 -12.67 -12.42 13.70
C ASP A 206 -12.26 -13.76 13.02
N SER A 207 -13.16 -14.76 13.05
CA SER A 207 -12.95 -16.06 12.39
C SER A 207 -12.96 -16.01 10.86
N ASP A 208 -13.53 -14.98 10.26
CA ASP A 208 -13.60 -14.82 8.81
C ASP A 208 -12.26 -14.34 8.23
N ILE A 209 -11.47 -13.64 9.03
CA ILE A 209 -10.19 -13.04 8.62
C ILE A 209 -9.21 -14.16 8.23
N CYS A 210 -8.78 -14.15 6.97
CA CYS A 210 -7.97 -15.21 6.35
C CYS A 210 -8.62 -16.61 6.30
N SER A 211 -9.96 -16.68 6.34
CA SER A 211 -10.74 -17.90 6.19
C SER A 211 -11.85 -17.79 5.13
N ARG A 212 -12.50 -16.62 5.02
CA ARG A 212 -13.54 -16.32 4.02
C ARG A 212 -12.99 -15.43 2.91
N PHE A 213 -12.51 -16.05 1.84
CA PHE A 213 -11.89 -15.35 0.71
C PHE A 213 -12.89 -14.71 -0.27
N ASP A 214 -14.18 -14.95 -0.09
CA ASP A 214 -15.25 -14.18 -0.74
C ASP A 214 -15.33 -12.74 -0.21
N LEU A 215 -14.75 -12.46 0.97
CA LEU A 215 -14.65 -11.13 1.55
C LEU A 215 -13.31 -10.50 1.15
N TYR A 216 -13.35 -9.56 0.21
CA TYR A 216 -12.15 -8.86 -0.26
C TYR A 216 -12.47 -7.43 -0.67
N SER A 217 -11.42 -6.60 -0.74
CA SER A 217 -11.48 -5.28 -1.38
C SER A 217 -10.84 -5.36 -2.76
N ARG A 218 -11.41 -4.65 -3.74
CA ARG A 218 -10.89 -4.59 -5.10
C ARG A 218 -9.64 -3.71 -5.25
N CYS A 219 -9.41 -2.81 -4.28
CA CYS A 219 -8.35 -1.80 -4.33
C CYS A 219 -7.28 -1.97 -3.25
N ALA A 220 -7.46 -2.90 -2.30
CA ALA A 220 -6.53 -3.06 -1.19
C ALA A 220 -5.20 -3.72 -1.59
N SER A 221 -4.10 -3.11 -1.17
CA SER A 221 -2.75 -3.67 -1.25
C SER A 221 -2.06 -3.59 0.11
N ALA A 222 -2.12 -4.67 0.88
CA ALA A 222 -1.48 -4.72 2.20
C ALA A 222 -0.12 -5.42 2.18
N SER A 223 0.86 -4.86 2.90
CA SER A 223 2.20 -5.40 3.10
C SER A 223 2.57 -5.37 4.58
N ALA A 224 2.95 -6.50 5.15
CA ALA A 224 3.33 -6.58 6.57
C ALA A 224 4.83 -6.30 6.75
N GLY A 225 5.22 -5.81 7.93
CA GLY A 225 6.61 -5.56 8.29
C GLY A 225 6.83 -5.59 9.80
N VAL A 226 8.07 -5.88 10.20
CA VAL A 226 8.48 -5.89 11.61
C VAL A 226 8.83 -4.49 12.11
N GLU A 227 9.23 -3.62 11.19
CA GLU A 227 9.80 -2.29 11.40
C GLU A 227 8.82 -1.23 11.92
N LEU A 228 7.52 -1.56 12.05
CA LEU A 228 6.51 -0.67 12.60
C LEU A 228 5.52 -1.39 13.52
N LEU A 229 4.76 -0.60 14.28
CA LEU A 229 3.68 -1.05 15.18
C LEU A 229 2.31 -0.49 14.80
N ASP A 230 2.24 0.50 13.92
CA ASP A 230 1.02 1.17 13.47
C ASP A 230 0.62 0.71 12.07
N HIS A 231 -0.04 1.57 11.29
CA HIS A 231 -0.25 1.39 9.86
C HIS A 231 0.04 2.70 9.15
N GLU A 232 0.65 2.60 7.98
CA GLU A 232 0.80 3.71 7.04
C GLU A 232 -0.02 3.43 5.79
N ILE A 233 -0.76 4.43 5.32
CA ILE A 233 -1.76 4.29 4.28
C ILE A 233 -1.50 5.31 3.18
N ILE A 234 -1.52 4.85 1.93
CA ILE A 234 -1.53 5.68 0.73
C ILE A 234 -2.80 5.35 -0.06
N VAL A 235 -3.65 6.35 -0.29
CA VAL A 235 -4.80 6.27 -1.18
C VAL A 235 -4.45 6.95 -2.50
N LEU A 236 -4.62 6.22 -3.60
CA LEU A 236 -4.50 6.73 -4.97
C LEU A 236 -5.87 6.62 -5.66
N GLY A 237 -6.28 7.70 -6.30
CA GLY A 237 -7.55 7.76 -7.02
C GLY A 237 -7.60 8.91 -8.01
N MET A 238 -8.78 9.22 -8.51
CA MET A 238 -9.03 10.38 -9.36
C MET A 238 -9.80 11.45 -8.58
N SER A 239 -9.52 12.73 -8.80
CA SER A 239 -10.31 13.80 -8.18
C SER A 239 -10.36 15.05 -9.05
N ALA A 240 -11.54 15.65 -9.15
CA ALA A 240 -11.77 16.93 -9.82
C ALA A 240 -11.05 18.12 -9.16
N LYS A 241 -10.51 17.94 -7.94
CA LYS A 241 -9.71 18.96 -7.23
C LYS A 241 -8.23 18.91 -7.59
N TRP A 242 -7.84 17.96 -8.44
CA TRP A 242 -6.47 17.78 -8.91
C TRP A 242 -6.35 18.09 -10.40
N SER A 243 -5.14 18.48 -10.81
CA SER A 243 -4.77 18.70 -12.21
C SER A 243 -3.43 18.07 -12.54
N GLY A 244 -3.12 17.98 -13.84
CA GLY A 244 -1.88 17.42 -14.35
C GLY A 244 -2.05 16.10 -15.09
N PRO A 245 -0.95 15.55 -15.63
CA PRO A 245 -1.00 14.54 -16.68
C PRO A 245 -1.18 13.10 -16.18
N LEU A 246 -1.20 12.88 -14.86
CA LEU A 246 -1.25 11.54 -14.29
C LEU A 246 -2.70 11.10 -14.07
N ALA A 247 -2.98 9.86 -14.46
CA ALA A 247 -4.23 9.16 -14.21
C ALA A 247 -3.93 7.76 -13.69
N ILE A 248 -4.90 7.17 -12.99
CA ILE A 248 -4.84 5.80 -12.48
C ILE A 248 -6.12 5.07 -12.82
N ASP A 249 -5.99 3.78 -13.13
CA ASP A 249 -7.07 2.82 -13.24
C ASP A 249 -6.62 1.52 -12.55
N HIS A 250 -7.56 0.63 -12.22
CA HIS A 250 -7.28 -0.64 -11.58
C HIS A 250 -8.14 -1.77 -12.16
N ALA A 251 -7.66 -3.01 -12.01
CA ALA A 251 -8.45 -4.21 -12.25
C ALA A 251 -8.08 -5.29 -11.24
N VAL A 252 -8.96 -6.26 -11.06
CA VAL A 252 -8.72 -7.43 -10.19
C VAL A 252 -8.29 -8.60 -11.07
N MET A 253 -7.02 -9.00 -10.95
CA MET A 253 -6.54 -10.23 -11.57
C MET A 253 -7.25 -11.44 -10.96
N GLN A 254 -7.85 -12.29 -11.80
CA GLN A 254 -8.61 -13.46 -11.33
C GLN A 254 -7.72 -14.60 -10.84
N ASP A 255 -6.47 -14.62 -11.28
CA ASP A 255 -5.43 -15.56 -10.88
C ASP A 255 -4.04 -14.95 -11.13
N ALA A 256 -2.99 -15.65 -10.72
CA ALA A 256 -1.60 -15.15 -10.79
C ALA A 256 -1.07 -14.90 -12.21
N ILE A 257 -1.75 -15.38 -13.26
CA ILE A 257 -1.33 -15.25 -14.66
C ILE A 257 -2.33 -14.44 -15.51
N ASP A 258 -3.29 -13.76 -14.88
CA ASP A 258 -4.35 -13.02 -15.56
C ASP A 258 -3.88 -11.67 -16.15
N THR A 259 -3.12 -11.75 -17.23
CA THR A 259 -2.63 -10.57 -17.97
C THR A 259 -3.76 -9.79 -18.66
N ARG A 260 -4.94 -10.40 -18.85
CA ARG A 260 -6.10 -9.74 -19.46
C ARG A 260 -6.64 -8.62 -18.59
N SER A 261 -6.70 -8.84 -17.27
CA SER A 261 -7.12 -7.79 -16.33
C SER A 261 -6.15 -6.61 -16.33
N VAL A 262 -4.84 -6.87 -16.41
CA VAL A 262 -3.81 -5.82 -16.55
C VAL A 262 -4.04 -5.03 -17.83
N ARG A 263 -4.27 -5.71 -18.96
CA ARG A 263 -4.53 -5.05 -20.24
C ARG A 263 -5.82 -4.23 -20.21
N ALA A 264 -6.88 -4.76 -19.61
CA ALA A 264 -8.16 -4.07 -19.49
C ALA A 264 -8.06 -2.76 -18.69
N ALA A 265 -7.26 -2.74 -17.61
CA ALA A 265 -6.95 -1.51 -16.88
C ALA A 265 -6.17 -0.52 -17.74
N TRP A 266 -5.16 -1.00 -18.48
CA TRP A 266 -4.39 -0.17 -19.41
C TRP A 266 -5.25 0.45 -20.51
N ASP A 267 -6.18 -0.30 -21.10
CA ASP A 267 -7.01 0.17 -22.23
C ASP A 267 -8.01 1.26 -21.83
N ARG A 268 -8.28 1.45 -20.53
CA ARG A 268 -9.11 2.54 -20.01
C ARG A 268 -8.32 3.82 -19.71
N LEU A 269 -6.99 3.73 -19.64
CA LEU A 269 -6.12 4.89 -19.53
C LEU A 269 -5.94 5.58 -20.89
N PRO A 270 -5.47 6.84 -20.93
CA PRO A 270 -5.21 7.55 -22.18
C PRO A 270 -4.30 6.76 -23.14
N ALA A 271 -4.69 6.67 -24.41
CA ALA A 271 -4.07 5.79 -25.40
C ALA A 271 -2.58 6.11 -25.71
N ASP A 272 -2.18 7.37 -25.54
CA ASP A 272 -0.82 7.89 -25.70
C ASP A 272 -0.06 8.02 -24.36
N GLY A 273 -0.66 7.52 -23.28
CA GLY A 273 -0.08 7.52 -21.94
C GLY A 273 1.22 6.72 -21.85
N LYS A 274 2.14 7.21 -21.02
CA LYS A 274 3.35 6.48 -20.63
C LYS A 274 3.16 5.90 -19.24
N LEU A 275 3.52 4.64 -19.08
CA LEU A 275 3.42 3.94 -17.80
C LEU A 275 4.40 4.52 -16.78
N ALA A 276 3.89 5.15 -15.72
CA ALA A 276 4.70 5.60 -14.60
C ALA A 276 5.07 4.44 -13.65
N ALA A 277 4.09 3.62 -13.28
CA ALA A 277 4.26 2.46 -12.41
C ALA A 277 3.15 1.42 -12.63
N VAL A 278 3.40 0.18 -12.21
CA VAL A 278 2.39 -0.87 -12.02
C VAL A 278 2.50 -1.34 -10.59
N LEU A 279 1.38 -1.32 -9.88
CA LEU A 279 1.29 -1.78 -8.49
C LEU A 279 0.33 -2.96 -8.48
N ALA A 280 0.78 -4.11 -8.00
CA ALA A 280 0.00 -5.35 -8.06
C ALA A 280 0.16 -6.17 -6.79
N LYS A 281 -0.88 -6.95 -6.49
CA LYS A 281 -0.85 -8.01 -5.48
C LYS A 281 -0.73 -9.36 -6.17
N ALA A 282 0.02 -10.25 -5.54
CA ALA A 282 0.13 -11.65 -5.92
C ALA A 282 0.05 -12.50 -4.65
N GLU A 283 -0.53 -13.69 -4.79
CA GLU A 283 -0.63 -14.69 -3.73
C GLU A 283 -0.54 -16.09 -4.34
N PRO A 284 -0.09 -17.10 -3.57
CA PRO A 284 -0.07 -18.47 -4.06
C PRO A 284 -1.50 -19.00 -4.20
N ASP A 285 -1.89 -19.37 -5.42
CA ASP A 285 -3.09 -20.15 -5.67
C ASP A 285 -2.75 -21.64 -5.79
N HIS A 286 -3.54 -22.49 -5.14
CA HIS A 286 -3.39 -23.94 -5.15
C HIS A 286 -3.90 -24.57 -6.45
N ARG A 287 -4.64 -23.82 -7.29
CA ARG A 287 -5.15 -24.25 -8.60
C ARG A 287 -5.17 -23.11 -9.61
N VAL A 288 -4.00 -22.70 -10.11
CA VAL A 288 -3.97 -21.83 -11.31
C VAL A 288 -4.41 -22.68 -12.51
N ARG A 289 -5.63 -22.44 -13.01
CA ARG A 289 -6.26 -23.01 -14.23
C ARG A 289 -5.75 -24.42 -14.58
N SER A 290 -6.53 -25.47 -14.31
CA SER A 290 -6.18 -26.85 -14.70
C SER A 290 -5.64 -26.85 -16.13
N ALA A 291 -4.58 -27.62 -16.40
CA ALA A 291 -4.06 -27.77 -17.76
C ALA A 291 -5.13 -28.26 -18.78
N GLU A 292 -6.27 -28.75 -18.30
CA GLU A 292 -7.45 -29.14 -19.07
C GLU A 292 -8.33 -27.95 -19.52
N ASP A 293 -8.25 -26.78 -18.88
CA ASP A 293 -9.04 -25.58 -19.22
C ASP A 293 -8.36 -24.66 -20.24
N ALA A 294 -7.10 -24.97 -20.60
CA ALA A 294 -6.35 -24.27 -21.62
C ALA A 294 -6.23 -25.18 -22.86
N ILE A 295 -7.21 -25.08 -23.75
CA ILE A 295 -7.16 -25.18 -25.23
C ILE A 295 -8.53 -25.69 -25.72
N PRO A 296 -9.29 -24.83 -26.43
CA PRO A 296 -9.77 -25.19 -27.74
C PRO A 296 -8.92 -24.43 -28.77
N CYS A 297 -8.36 -25.18 -29.72
CA CYS A 297 -7.70 -24.63 -30.90
C CYS A 297 -8.61 -23.65 -31.66
#